data_AF-A0A359CJF3-F1
#
_entry.id   AF-A0A359CJF3-F1
#
_cell.length_a   1.000
_cell.length_b   1.000
_cell.length_c   1.000
_cell.angle_alpha   90.00
_cell.angle_beta   90.00
_cell.angle_gamma   90.00
#
_symmetry.space_group_name_H-M   'P 1'
#
loop_
_entity.id
_entity.type
_entity.pdbx_description
1 polymer ?
#
loop_
_entity_poly.entity_id
_entity_poly.type
_entity_poly.pdbx_seq_one_letter_code
_entity_poly.pdbx_strand_id
1 'polypeptide(L)'
;MFKNHPKGLLVLALTNMGERFGYYTMLAILTLYMQAKFGLTSVYTSIIYGTFLALVYFLPIFGGALADKVLGYGKTILLGTVVMFIGYLLLAVPFEGNSIGLIVMFISLILIALGTGFFKGNLQALVGKLYDDPRYSKNRDIAFSIFYMFINIGAFFAPSVANTINNSVLKSADFTYDANIPKSYVALNDEANAVDKNTFIMQNLTPEQQALEGKEFEAVLHKAKKDKKVVFAEEIQDALFKLKAAGLNQYTQSKKITDPALTVTNEEYNLLQSRDPNDAEAKAAVVAKVNDARITDTSLDGGADEDAFARNFGKRYVNESLSSSYSLAFGVACISLILSILIFLLFRGTWKGSDKTQKQKLEESKSAGIEIKEMP
;
A
#
# COMPACT_ATOMS: atom_id res chain seq x y z
N MET A 1 -33.41 -1.18 7.84
CA MET A 1 -32.31 -1.96 7.24
C MET A 1 -32.08 -3.29 7.94
N PHE A 2 -31.97 -3.36 9.28
CA PHE A 2 -31.67 -4.62 10.00
C PHE A 2 -32.88 -5.39 10.57
N LYS A 3 -34.11 -4.92 10.36
CA LYS A 3 -35.31 -5.66 10.78
C LYS A 3 -35.39 -6.97 9.99
N ASN A 4 -35.70 -8.08 10.66
CA ASN A 4 -35.77 -9.43 10.07
C ASN A 4 -34.44 -10.03 9.57
N HIS A 5 -33.30 -9.58 10.11
CA HIS A 5 -32.00 -10.22 9.90
C HIS A 5 -31.49 -10.87 11.20
N PRO A 6 -30.76 -12.00 11.12
CA PRO A 6 -30.03 -12.56 12.25
C PRO A 6 -29.05 -11.54 12.83
N LYS A 7 -28.94 -11.48 14.16
CA LYS A 7 -27.96 -10.61 14.85
C LYS A 7 -26.52 -10.88 14.37
N GLY A 8 -26.23 -12.12 13.98
CA GLY A 8 -24.94 -12.52 13.42
C GLY A 8 -24.55 -11.75 12.14
N LEU A 9 -25.51 -11.25 11.34
CA LEU A 9 -25.19 -10.48 10.13
C LEU A 9 -24.34 -9.25 10.46
N LEU A 10 -24.79 -8.45 11.43
CA LEU A 10 -24.11 -7.20 11.79
C LEU A 10 -22.72 -7.50 12.37
N VAL A 11 -22.61 -8.54 13.19
CA VAL A 11 -21.33 -8.98 13.78
C VAL A 11 -20.34 -9.37 12.68
N LEU A 12 -20.73 -10.25 11.77
CA LEU A 12 -19.87 -10.71 10.69
C LEU A 12 -19.53 -9.57 9.70
N ALA A 13 -20.48 -8.66 9.44
CA ALA A 13 -20.25 -7.49 8.60
C ALA A 13 -19.24 -6.51 9.23
N LEU A 14 -19.33 -6.26 10.55
CA LEU A 14 -18.38 -5.43 11.28
C LEU A 14 -16.99 -6.07 11.36
N THR A 15 -16.91 -7.38 11.62
CA THR A 15 -15.64 -8.12 11.55
C THR A 15 -15.02 -8.00 10.15
N ASN A 16 -15.82 -8.10 9.09
CA ASN A 16 -15.33 -7.93 7.73
C ASN A 16 -14.90 -6.48 7.44
N MET A 17 -15.66 -5.49 7.93
CA MET A 17 -15.32 -4.08 7.76
C MET A 17 -13.92 -3.77 8.32
N GLY A 18 -13.62 -4.23 9.53
CA GLY A 18 -12.32 -3.99 10.16
C GLY A 18 -11.17 -4.67 9.41
N GLU A 19 -11.34 -5.92 8.98
CA GLU A 19 -10.34 -6.60 8.14
C GLU A 19 -10.13 -5.88 6.81
N ARG A 20 -11.20 -5.45 6.12
CA ARG A 20 -11.10 -4.70 4.87
C ARG A 20 -10.44 -3.35 5.05
N PHE A 21 -10.77 -2.63 6.13
CA PHE A 21 -10.09 -1.39 6.49
C PHE A 21 -8.58 -1.60 6.64
N GLY A 22 -8.15 -2.64 7.38
CA GLY A 22 -6.71 -2.94 7.55
C GLY A 22 -6.04 -3.30 6.22
N TYR A 23 -6.68 -4.15 5.42
CA TYR A 23 -6.20 -4.58 4.11
C TYR A 23 -6.02 -3.41 3.13
N TYR A 24 -7.03 -2.53 3.00
CA TYR A 24 -6.95 -1.39 2.10
C TYR A 24 -6.01 -0.29 2.63
N THR A 25 -5.87 -0.16 3.96
CA THR A 25 -4.85 0.73 4.55
C THR A 25 -3.46 0.28 4.14
N MET A 26 -3.16 -1.02 4.27
CA MET A 26 -1.88 -1.58 3.83
C MET A 26 -1.68 -1.44 2.33
N LEU A 27 -2.67 -1.80 1.51
CA LEU A 27 -2.54 -1.73 0.04
C LEU A 27 -2.25 -0.31 -0.46
N ALA A 28 -2.81 0.71 0.18
CA ALA A 28 -2.61 2.11 -0.22
C ALA A 28 -1.15 2.59 -0.09
N ILE A 29 -0.37 1.95 0.79
CA ILE A 29 1.01 2.38 1.10
C ILE A 29 2.07 1.31 0.84
N LEU A 30 1.69 0.06 0.52
CA LEU A 30 2.64 -1.05 0.44
C LEU A 30 3.73 -0.82 -0.59
N THR A 31 3.39 -0.32 -1.77
CA THR A 31 4.37 0.00 -2.83
C THR A 31 5.30 1.13 -2.40
N LEU A 32 4.74 2.18 -1.81
CA LEU A 32 5.48 3.32 -1.29
C LEU A 32 6.44 2.89 -0.17
N TYR A 33 6.01 1.99 0.71
CA TYR A 33 6.83 1.42 1.76
C TYR A 33 8.02 0.64 1.22
N MET A 34 7.79 -0.26 0.25
CA MET A 34 8.86 -1.02 -0.40
C MET A 34 9.93 -0.13 -1.03
N GLN A 35 9.50 0.91 -1.74
CA GLN A 35 10.41 1.82 -2.43
C GLN A 35 11.11 2.78 -1.47
N ALA A 36 10.40 3.32 -0.47
CA ALA A 36 10.94 4.24 0.51
C ALA A 36 11.89 3.56 1.49
N LYS A 37 11.51 2.40 2.04
CA LYS A 37 12.25 1.71 3.11
C LYS A 37 13.46 0.94 2.60
N PHE A 38 13.28 0.20 1.50
CA PHE A 38 14.27 -0.76 0.99
C PHE A 38 14.94 -0.30 -0.31
N GLY A 39 14.57 0.87 -0.85
CA GLY A 39 15.15 1.36 -2.10
C GLY A 39 14.81 0.49 -3.31
N LEU A 40 13.68 -0.26 -3.27
CA LEU A 40 13.33 -1.14 -4.38
C LEU A 40 12.97 -0.34 -5.63
N THR A 41 13.39 -0.84 -6.79
CA THR A 41 13.01 -0.27 -8.09
C THR A 41 11.50 -0.43 -8.33
N SER A 42 10.96 0.42 -9.21
CA SER A 42 9.54 0.33 -9.62
C SER A 42 9.20 -1.05 -10.22
N VAL A 43 10.15 -1.66 -10.93
CA VAL A 43 10.01 -2.99 -11.53
C VAL A 43 9.87 -4.07 -10.45
N TYR A 44 10.80 -4.16 -9.50
CA TYR A 44 10.74 -5.18 -8.46
C TYR A 44 9.52 -5.00 -7.55
N THR A 45 9.22 -3.75 -7.19
CA THR A 45 8.03 -3.42 -6.39
C THR A 45 6.75 -3.91 -7.06
N SER A 46 6.60 -3.70 -8.37
CA SER A 46 5.44 -4.14 -9.14
C SER A 46 5.31 -5.67 -9.20
N ILE A 47 6.42 -6.39 -9.36
CA ILE A 47 6.45 -7.86 -9.38
C ILE A 47 6.02 -8.42 -8.01
N ILE A 48 6.58 -7.89 -6.93
CA ILE A 48 6.24 -8.31 -5.56
C ILE A 48 4.76 -8.04 -5.29
N TYR A 49 4.28 -6.83 -5.59
CA TYR A 49 2.88 -6.45 -5.42
C TYR A 49 1.93 -7.35 -6.22
N GLY A 50 2.22 -7.58 -7.50
CA GLY A 50 1.40 -8.45 -8.36
C GLY A 50 1.37 -9.90 -7.87
N THR A 51 2.51 -10.43 -7.42
CA THR A 51 2.62 -11.78 -6.85
C THR A 51 1.82 -11.90 -5.55
N PHE A 52 1.96 -10.91 -4.67
CA PHE A 52 1.19 -10.84 -3.43
C PHE A 52 -0.32 -10.83 -3.71
N LEU A 53 -0.79 -10.01 -4.65
CA LEU A 53 -2.20 -10.00 -5.05
C LEU A 53 -2.63 -11.36 -5.61
N ALA A 54 -1.84 -11.98 -6.48
CA ALA A 54 -2.15 -13.31 -7.01
C ALA A 54 -2.36 -14.34 -5.88
N LEU A 55 -1.49 -14.34 -4.86
CA LEU A 55 -1.63 -15.22 -3.69
C LEU A 55 -2.89 -14.91 -2.89
N VAL A 56 -3.22 -13.64 -2.65
CA VAL A 56 -4.43 -13.21 -1.91
C VAL A 56 -5.72 -13.69 -2.59
N TYR A 57 -5.74 -13.80 -3.92
CA TYR A 57 -6.89 -14.30 -4.66
C TYR A 57 -6.90 -15.83 -4.82
N PHE A 58 -5.73 -16.48 -4.84
CA PHE A 58 -5.61 -17.92 -5.03
C PHE A 58 -5.78 -18.72 -3.74
N LEU A 59 -5.14 -18.29 -2.64
CA LEU A 59 -5.14 -19.01 -1.36
C LEU A 59 -6.53 -19.23 -0.71
N PRO A 60 -7.56 -18.40 -0.94
CA PRO A 60 -8.92 -18.66 -0.43
C PRO A 60 -9.51 -20.03 -0.82
N ILE A 61 -9.08 -20.62 -1.93
CA ILE A 61 -9.50 -21.97 -2.35
C ILE A 61 -9.12 -23.00 -1.29
N PHE A 62 -7.89 -22.95 -0.78
CA PHE A 62 -7.42 -23.86 0.27
C PHE A 62 -8.09 -23.57 1.61
N GLY A 63 -8.35 -22.29 1.90
CA GLY A 63 -9.08 -21.91 3.10
C GLY A 63 -10.51 -22.45 3.14
N GLY A 64 -11.21 -22.44 2.01
CA GLY A 64 -12.54 -23.06 1.88
C GLY A 64 -12.49 -24.56 2.12
N ALA A 65 -11.55 -25.27 1.45
CA ALA A 65 -11.38 -26.71 1.63
C ALA A 65 -11.07 -27.10 3.09
N LEU A 66 -10.25 -26.30 3.79
CA LEU A 66 -9.92 -26.51 5.19
C LEU A 66 -11.13 -26.31 6.12
N ALA A 67 -11.94 -25.27 5.86
CA ALA A 67 -13.14 -24.99 6.63
C ALA A 67 -14.21 -26.07 6.44
N ASP A 68 -14.40 -26.54 5.20
CA ASP A 68 -15.42 -27.54 4.87
C ASP A 68 -15.11 -28.92 5.45
N LYS A 69 -13.84 -29.34 5.38
CA LYS A 69 -13.43 -30.72 5.68
C LYS A 69 -12.88 -30.92 7.10
N VAL A 70 -12.26 -29.91 7.71
CA VAL A 70 -11.43 -30.11 8.91
C VAL A 70 -11.85 -29.25 10.09
N LEU A 71 -11.81 -27.91 9.94
CA LEU A 71 -11.84 -27.00 11.09
C LEU A 71 -13.21 -26.37 11.37
N GLY A 72 -14.09 -26.30 10.37
CA GLY A 72 -15.28 -25.44 10.41
C GLY A 72 -14.94 -23.98 10.09
N TYR A 73 -15.95 -23.18 9.79
CA TYR A 73 -15.78 -21.83 9.28
C TYR A 73 -15.28 -20.89 10.38
N GLY A 74 -15.87 -20.96 11.57
CA GLY A 74 -15.52 -20.08 12.68
C GLY A 74 -14.06 -20.20 13.12
N LYS A 75 -13.55 -21.43 13.22
CA LYS A 75 -12.13 -21.67 13.57
C LYS A 75 -11.19 -21.26 12.44
N THR A 76 -11.56 -21.52 11.19
CA THR A 76 -10.73 -21.15 10.03
C THR A 76 -10.64 -19.63 9.88
N ILE A 77 -11.74 -18.92 10.07
CA ILE A 77 -11.77 -17.45 10.08
C ILE A 77 -10.86 -16.91 11.19
N LEU A 78 -10.97 -17.42 12.42
CA LEU A 78 -10.14 -16.99 13.54
C LEU A 78 -8.64 -17.25 13.28
N LEU A 79 -8.29 -18.43 12.76
CA LEU A 79 -6.93 -18.76 12.36
C LEU A 79 -6.43 -17.76 11.31
N GLY A 80 -7.24 -17.45 10.30
CA GLY A 80 -6.92 -16.46 9.28
C GLY A 80 -6.63 -15.09 9.85
N THR A 81 -7.49 -14.58 10.73
CA THR A 81 -7.30 -13.26 11.33
C THR A 81 -6.05 -13.19 12.21
N VAL A 82 -5.74 -14.25 12.96
CA VAL A 82 -4.53 -14.30 13.80
C VAL A 82 -3.26 -14.37 12.94
N VAL A 83 -3.23 -15.21 11.91
CA VAL A 83 -2.08 -15.31 11.00
C VAL A 83 -1.85 -13.98 10.27
N MET A 84 -2.93 -13.34 9.79
CA MET A 84 -2.86 -12.03 9.15
C MET A 84 -2.37 -10.94 10.11
N PHE A 85 -2.83 -10.97 11.37
CA PHE A 85 -2.40 -10.05 12.41
C PHE A 85 -0.89 -10.14 12.66
N ILE A 86 -0.33 -11.35 12.72
CA ILE A 86 1.12 -11.53 12.87
C ILE A 86 1.85 -10.91 11.66
N GLY A 87 1.35 -11.11 10.45
CA GLY A 87 1.92 -10.50 9.25
C GLY A 87 1.91 -8.96 9.28
N TYR A 88 0.79 -8.32 9.65
CA TYR A 88 0.78 -6.86 9.81
C TYR A 88 1.67 -6.38 10.96
N LEU A 89 1.75 -7.12 12.06
CA LEU A 89 2.57 -6.77 13.20
C LEU A 89 4.06 -6.75 12.80
N LEU A 90 4.50 -7.73 12.02
CA LEU A 90 5.87 -7.77 11.50
C LEU A 90 6.19 -6.58 10.59
N LEU A 91 5.25 -6.10 9.77
CA LEU A 91 5.44 -4.86 9.00
C LEU A 91 5.38 -3.59 9.85
N ALA A 92 4.61 -3.62 10.94
CA ALA A 92 4.45 -2.48 11.84
C ALA A 92 5.69 -2.22 12.70
N VAL A 93 6.47 -3.26 12.99
CA VAL A 93 7.74 -3.11 13.70
C VAL A 93 8.77 -2.43 12.78
N PRO A 94 9.45 -1.36 13.25
CA PRO A 94 10.37 -0.57 12.44
C PRO A 94 11.72 -1.28 12.26
N PHE A 95 11.75 -2.41 11.56
CA PHE A 95 13.00 -3.06 11.17
C PHE A 95 13.83 -2.13 10.27
N GLU A 96 15.15 -2.32 10.29
CA GLU A 96 16.06 -1.59 9.40
C GLU A 96 15.87 -2.00 7.93
N GLY A 97 16.21 -1.09 7.01
CA GLY A 97 16.15 -1.31 5.55
C GLY A 97 17.26 -2.24 5.02
N ASN A 98 17.68 -3.23 5.81
CA ASN A 98 18.73 -4.17 5.46
C ASN A 98 18.14 -5.51 4.96
N SER A 99 19.01 -6.47 4.62
CA SER A 99 18.59 -7.79 4.11
C SER A 99 17.64 -8.54 5.06
N ILE A 100 17.81 -8.36 6.39
CA ILE A 100 16.94 -8.99 7.39
C ILE A 100 15.54 -8.37 7.33
N GLY A 101 15.43 -7.04 7.28
CA GLY A 101 14.15 -6.35 7.15
C GLY A 101 13.40 -6.77 5.88
N LEU A 102 14.12 -6.99 4.78
CA LEU A 102 13.55 -7.44 3.51
C LEU A 102 12.98 -8.87 3.62
N ILE A 103 13.70 -9.79 4.27
CA ILE A 103 13.22 -11.15 4.56
C ILE A 103 11.96 -11.11 5.42
N VAL A 104 11.96 -10.28 6.49
CA VAL A 104 10.80 -10.12 7.36
C VAL A 104 9.60 -9.58 6.58
N MET A 105 9.80 -8.61 5.68
CA MET A 105 8.74 -8.10 4.81
C MET A 105 8.14 -9.22 3.94
N PHE A 106 8.96 -10.06 3.30
CA PHE A 106 8.45 -11.18 2.50
C PHE A 106 7.66 -12.19 3.32
N ILE A 107 8.18 -12.57 4.50
CA ILE A 107 7.46 -13.44 5.43
C ILE A 107 6.11 -12.82 5.81
N SER A 108 6.09 -11.52 6.08
CA SER A 108 4.87 -10.79 6.42
C SER A 108 3.83 -10.84 5.30
N LEU A 109 4.24 -10.62 4.05
CA LEU A 109 3.34 -10.68 2.89
C LEU A 109 2.77 -12.09 2.69
N ILE A 110 3.56 -13.13 2.90
CA ILE A 110 3.10 -14.52 2.83
C ILE A 110 2.09 -14.80 3.94
N LEU A 111 2.37 -14.38 5.18
CA LEU A 111 1.44 -14.53 6.30
C LEU A 111 0.13 -13.77 6.08
N ILE A 112 0.18 -12.54 5.57
CA ILE A 112 -1.02 -11.78 5.22
C ILE A 112 -1.83 -12.53 4.15
N ALA A 113 -1.18 -13.00 3.07
CA ALA A 113 -1.86 -13.72 2.00
C ALA A 113 -2.50 -15.03 2.49
N LEU A 114 -1.80 -15.81 3.33
CA LEU A 114 -2.32 -17.02 3.96
C LEU A 114 -3.48 -16.73 4.91
N GLY A 115 -3.33 -15.71 5.75
CA GLY A 115 -4.37 -15.25 6.66
C GLY A 115 -5.63 -14.82 5.90
N THR A 116 -5.46 -14.08 4.79
CA THR A 116 -6.59 -13.72 3.91
C THR A 116 -7.18 -14.95 3.26
N GLY A 117 -6.38 -15.95 2.89
CA GLY A 117 -6.86 -17.23 2.37
C GLY A 117 -7.81 -17.95 3.35
N PHE A 118 -7.50 -17.97 4.64
CA PHE A 118 -8.36 -18.59 5.64
C PHE A 118 -9.58 -17.74 6.02
N PHE A 119 -9.49 -16.42 5.91
CA PHE A 119 -10.57 -15.50 6.27
C PHE A 119 -11.59 -15.31 5.13
N LYS A 120 -11.10 -14.98 3.94
CA LYS A 120 -11.89 -14.67 2.75
C LYS A 120 -12.55 -15.93 2.19
N GLY A 121 -13.77 -15.79 1.67
CA GLY A 121 -14.63 -16.91 1.28
C GLY A 121 -15.36 -17.51 2.48
N ASN A 122 -14.62 -17.89 3.52
CA ASN A 122 -15.17 -18.54 4.70
C ASN A 122 -16.13 -17.64 5.50
N LEU A 123 -15.81 -16.35 5.64
CA LEU A 123 -16.70 -15.41 6.30
C LEU A 123 -18.00 -15.19 5.51
N GLN A 124 -17.92 -15.08 4.17
CA GLN A 124 -19.09 -14.96 3.30
C GLN A 124 -19.97 -16.23 3.34
N ALA A 125 -19.34 -17.41 3.36
CA ALA A 125 -20.04 -18.67 3.50
C ALA A 125 -20.77 -18.77 4.86
N LEU A 126 -20.11 -18.35 5.95
CA LEU A 126 -20.74 -18.29 7.27
C LEU A 126 -21.94 -17.31 7.30
N VAL A 127 -21.83 -16.16 6.65
CA VAL A 127 -22.98 -15.24 6.47
C VAL A 127 -24.11 -15.94 5.72
N GLY A 128 -23.83 -16.63 4.62
CA GLY A 128 -24.83 -17.38 3.86
C GLY A 128 -25.58 -18.40 4.73
N LYS A 129 -24.85 -19.13 5.58
CA LYS A 129 -25.42 -20.13 6.50
C LYS A 129 -26.30 -19.56 7.61
N LEU A 130 -26.22 -18.26 7.92
CA LEU A 130 -27.18 -17.61 8.82
C LEU A 130 -28.60 -17.61 8.24
N TYR A 131 -28.73 -17.73 6.92
CA TYR A 131 -29.99 -17.67 6.18
C TYR A 131 -30.47 -19.04 5.69
N ASP A 132 -29.77 -20.13 6.05
CA ASP A 132 -30.28 -21.50 5.89
C ASP A 132 -31.53 -21.73 6.75
N ASP A 133 -31.73 -20.93 7.80
CA ASP A 133 -32.93 -20.93 8.61
C ASP A 133 -34.13 -20.37 7.80
N PRO A 134 -35.24 -21.13 7.65
CA PRO A 134 -36.42 -20.71 6.90
C PRO A 134 -36.96 -19.34 7.30
N ARG A 135 -36.80 -18.95 8.58
CA ARG A 135 -37.25 -17.64 9.11
C ARG A 135 -36.57 -16.46 8.42
N TYR A 136 -35.36 -16.64 7.91
CA TYR A 136 -34.54 -15.58 7.35
C TYR A 136 -34.26 -15.74 5.85
N SER A 137 -34.43 -16.95 5.30
CA SER A 137 -34.14 -17.31 3.89
C SER A 137 -34.43 -16.22 2.84
N LYS A 138 -35.61 -15.59 2.89
CA LYS A 138 -36.05 -14.53 1.95
C LYS A 138 -35.18 -13.27 1.95
N ASN A 139 -34.42 -13.03 3.02
CA ASN A 139 -33.61 -11.83 3.21
C ASN A 139 -32.12 -12.05 2.89
N ARG A 140 -31.75 -13.21 2.35
CA ARG A 140 -30.35 -13.57 2.06
C ARG A 140 -29.68 -12.58 1.11
N ASP A 141 -30.34 -12.18 0.03
CA ASP A 141 -29.75 -11.28 -0.96
C ASP A 141 -29.51 -9.88 -0.39
N ILE A 142 -30.50 -9.36 0.36
CA ILE A 142 -30.37 -8.08 1.09
C ILE A 142 -29.22 -8.17 2.10
N ALA A 143 -29.02 -9.32 2.74
CA ALA A 143 -27.92 -9.51 3.68
C ALA A 143 -26.55 -9.39 3.01
N PHE A 144 -26.37 -9.94 1.81
CA PHE A 144 -25.14 -9.76 1.05
C PHE A 144 -24.93 -8.31 0.61
N SER A 145 -25.98 -7.59 0.23
CA SER A 145 -25.88 -6.15 -0.04
C SER A 145 -25.42 -5.35 1.18
N ILE A 146 -25.99 -5.64 2.36
CA ILE A 146 -25.55 -5.04 3.64
C ILE A 146 -24.08 -5.40 3.89
N PHE A 147 -23.72 -6.67 3.77
CA PHE A 147 -22.36 -7.15 4.02
C PHE A 147 -21.32 -6.47 3.11
N TYR A 148 -21.62 -6.31 1.82
CA TYR A 148 -20.74 -5.62 0.87
C TYR A 148 -20.68 -4.10 1.10
N MET A 149 -21.76 -3.48 1.57
CA MET A 149 -21.72 -2.07 1.97
C MET A 149 -20.68 -1.83 3.08
N PHE A 150 -20.59 -2.73 4.07
CA PHE A 150 -19.57 -2.63 5.13
C PHE A 150 -18.13 -2.78 4.61
N ILE A 151 -17.91 -3.54 3.53
CA ILE A 151 -16.60 -3.58 2.85
C ILE A 151 -16.23 -2.20 2.32
N ASN A 152 -17.16 -1.56 1.61
CA ASN A 152 -16.94 -0.26 1.00
C ASN A 152 -16.72 0.83 2.07
N ILE A 153 -17.45 0.77 3.18
CA ILE A 153 -17.25 1.68 4.32
C ILE A 153 -15.81 1.53 4.86
N GLY A 154 -15.36 0.29 5.12
CA GLY A 154 -13.99 0.06 5.60
C GLY A 154 -12.93 0.56 4.61
N ALA A 155 -13.12 0.29 3.32
CA ALA A 155 -12.21 0.73 2.26
C ALA A 155 -12.17 2.26 2.10
N PHE A 156 -13.31 2.93 2.26
CA PHE A 156 -13.44 4.38 2.08
C PHE A 156 -12.61 5.17 3.11
N PHE A 157 -12.60 4.73 4.38
CA PHE A 157 -11.87 5.44 5.45
C PHE A 157 -10.38 5.10 5.53
N ALA A 158 -9.94 3.99 4.93
CA ALA A 158 -8.56 3.52 5.02
C ALA A 158 -7.51 4.54 4.52
N PRO A 159 -7.65 5.16 3.31
CA PRO A 159 -6.68 6.14 2.83
C PRO A 159 -6.57 7.39 3.70
N SER A 160 -7.70 7.86 4.26
CA SER A 160 -7.72 9.04 5.12
C SER A 160 -6.88 8.85 6.38
N VAL A 161 -6.96 7.66 7.00
CA VAL A 161 -6.17 7.35 8.19
C VAL A 161 -4.68 7.24 7.88
N ALA A 162 -4.31 6.62 6.75
CA ALA A 162 -2.92 6.59 6.29
C ALA A 162 -2.36 8.01 6.08
N ASN A 163 -3.14 8.90 5.47
CA ASN A 163 -2.75 10.29 5.27
C ASN A 163 -2.57 11.06 6.59
N THR A 164 -3.46 10.85 7.58
CA THR A 164 -3.32 11.46 8.90
C THR A 164 -2.01 11.03 9.58
N ILE A 165 -1.66 9.75 9.54
CA ILE A 165 -0.44 9.22 10.14
C ILE A 165 0.80 9.82 9.46
N ASN A 166 0.82 9.88 8.12
CA ASN A 166 1.93 10.49 7.37
C ASN A 166 2.17 11.94 7.79
N ASN A 167 1.10 12.74 7.85
CA ASN A 167 1.20 14.15 8.25
C ASN A 167 1.66 14.30 9.71
N SER A 168 1.18 13.44 10.62
CA SER A 168 1.61 13.47 12.02
C SER A 168 3.11 13.18 12.17
N VAL A 169 3.61 12.14 11.51
CA VAL A 169 5.03 11.75 11.60
C VAL A 169 5.93 12.79 10.94
N LEU A 170 5.57 13.29 9.75
CA LEU A 170 6.35 14.32 9.06
C LEU A 170 6.42 15.60 9.87
N LYS A 171 5.30 16.01 10.49
CA LYS A 171 5.27 17.19 11.36
C LYS A 171 6.21 17.03 12.56
N SER A 172 6.34 15.83 13.13
CA SER A 172 7.30 15.55 14.19
C SER A 172 8.77 15.63 13.74
N ALA A 173 9.03 15.55 12.43
CA ALA A 173 10.33 15.73 11.81
C ALA A 173 10.56 17.13 11.21
N ASP A 174 9.68 18.09 11.52
CA ASP A 174 9.65 19.45 10.96
C ASP A 174 9.39 19.51 9.44
N PHE A 175 8.70 18.52 8.89
CA PHE A 175 8.34 18.45 7.47
C PHE A 175 6.83 18.59 7.24
N THR A 176 6.49 19.12 6.07
CA THR A 176 5.13 19.13 5.52
C THR A 176 5.03 18.12 4.38
N TYR A 177 3.90 17.40 4.30
CA TYR A 177 3.70 16.42 3.23
C TYR A 177 3.67 17.07 1.85
N ASP A 178 4.51 16.57 0.94
CA ASP A 178 4.56 16.92 -0.47
C ASP A 178 4.73 15.63 -1.28
N ALA A 179 3.82 15.38 -2.23
CA ALA A 179 3.81 14.18 -3.05
C ALA A 179 4.95 14.13 -4.08
N ASN A 180 5.56 15.26 -4.43
CA ASN A 180 6.66 15.34 -5.39
C ASN A 180 7.98 14.82 -4.81
N ILE A 181 8.17 14.93 -3.50
CA ILE A 181 9.38 14.48 -2.80
C ILE A 181 9.56 12.96 -2.90
N PRO A 182 8.62 12.10 -2.43
CA PRO A 182 8.76 10.66 -2.56
C PRO A 182 8.83 10.22 -4.03
N LYS A 183 8.11 10.88 -4.94
CA LYS A 183 8.19 10.60 -6.38
C LYS A 183 9.61 10.80 -6.92
N SER A 184 10.26 11.90 -6.56
CA SER A 184 11.62 12.22 -7.03
C SER A 184 12.66 11.34 -6.35
N TYR A 185 12.54 11.10 -5.04
CA TYR A 185 13.46 10.22 -4.32
C TYR A 185 13.43 8.78 -4.83
N VAL A 186 12.23 8.24 -5.07
CA VAL A 186 12.08 6.87 -5.59
C VAL A 186 12.66 6.71 -6.99
N ALA A 187 12.70 7.78 -7.81
CA ALA A 187 13.36 7.73 -9.11
C ALA A 187 14.87 7.42 -8.99
N LEU A 188 15.51 7.81 -7.87
CA LEU A 188 16.91 7.51 -7.61
C LEU A 188 17.16 6.02 -7.36
N ASN A 189 16.13 5.24 -6.97
CA ASN A 189 16.28 3.79 -6.79
C ASN A 189 16.64 3.08 -8.11
N ASP A 190 16.31 3.69 -9.25
CA ASP A 190 16.57 3.17 -10.58
C ASP A 190 17.89 3.70 -11.19
N GLU A 191 18.67 4.51 -10.46
CA GLU A 191 19.90 5.17 -10.93
C GLU A 191 20.96 4.18 -11.44
N ALA A 192 21.08 2.99 -10.84
CA ALA A 192 22.00 1.96 -11.32
C ALA A 192 21.67 1.46 -12.75
N ASN A 193 20.45 1.70 -13.23
CA ASN A 193 19.99 1.38 -14.58
C ASN A 193 19.96 2.62 -15.50
N ALA A 194 20.57 3.73 -15.07
CA ALA A 194 20.59 4.97 -15.84
C ALA A 194 21.48 4.86 -17.07
N VAL A 195 20.96 5.28 -18.23
CA VAL A 195 21.68 5.29 -19.50
C VAL A 195 21.56 6.65 -20.18
N ASP A 196 22.54 6.97 -21.02
CA ASP A 196 22.44 8.13 -21.92
C ASP A 196 21.36 7.89 -22.97
N LYS A 197 20.46 8.86 -23.13
CA LYS A 197 19.28 8.75 -24.00
C LYS A 197 19.66 8.64 -25.47
N ASN A 198 20.62 9.44 -25.93
CA ASN A 198 21.04 9.44 -27.34
C ASN A 198 21.72 8.12 -27.69
N THR A 199 22.60 7.65 -26.81
CA THR A 199 23.26 6.34 -26.92
C THR A 199 22.25 5.21 -26.92
N PHE A 200 21.24 5.27 -26.03
CA PHE A 200 20.17 4.27 -25.97
C PHE A 200 19.37 4.21 -27.27
N ILE A 201 18.97 5.37 -27.83
CA ILE A 201 18.24 5.47 -29.10
C ILE A 201 19.06 4.83 -30.21
N MET A 202 20.34 5.18 -30.36
CA MET A 202 21.21 4.65 -31.41
C MET A 202 21.40 3.13 -31.32
N GLN A 203 21.43 2.57 -30.11
CA GLN A 203 21.69 1.13 -29.91
C GLN A 203 20.44 0.25 -29.94
N ASN A 204 19.26 0.80 -29.60
CA ASN A 204 18.06 -0.01 -29.35
C ASN A 204 16.89 0.27 -30.28
N LEU A 205 16.92 1.35 -31.07
CA LEU A 205 15.89 1.67 -32.06
C LEU A 205 16.43 1.46 -33.48
N THR A 206 15.59 0.93 -34.36
CA THR A 206 15.89 0.80 -35.79
C THR A 206 15.87 2.17 -36.49
N PRO A 207 16.53 2.33 -37.66
CA PRO A 207 16.49 3.58 -38.41
C PRO A 207 15.07 4.08 -38.73
N GLU A 208 14.14 3.16 -39.02
CA GLU A 208 12.73 3.48 -39.26
C GLU A 208 12.04 4.05 -38.00
N GLN A 209 12.33 3.47 -36.84
CA GLN A 209 11.80 3.95 -35.55
C GLN A 209 12.41 5.29 -35.14
N GLN A 210 13.68 5.52 -35.46
CA GLN A 210 14.36 6.81 -35.19
C GLN A 210 13.83 7.94 -36.07
N ALA A 211 13.28 7.62 -37.25
CA ALA A 211 12.66 8.58 -38.16
C ALA A 211 11.23 8.96 -37.78
N LEU A 212 10.63 8.30 -36.78
CA LEU A 212 9.32 8.69 -36.25
C LEU A 212 9.42 10.04 -35.55
N GLU A 213 8.30 10.78 -35.52
CA GLU A 213 8.24 12.08 -34.84
C GLU A 213 7.08 12.14 -33.83
N GLY A 214 7.21 13.06 -32.88
CA GLY A 214 6.17 13.37 -31.91
C GLY A 214 5.73 12.15 -31.09
N LYS A 215 4.41 11.94 -31.00
CA LYS A 215 3.82 10.92 -30.11
C LYS A 215 4.19 9.50 -30.48
N GLU A 216 4.41 9.21 -31.76
CA GLU A 216 4.74 7.86 -32.22
C GLU A 216 6.16 7.49 -31.80
N PHE A 217 7.11 8.40 -31.99
CA PHE A 217 8.48 8.24 -31.49
C PHE A 217 8.50 8.04 -29.98
N GLU A 218 7.81 8.91 -29.23
CA GLU A 218 7.74 8.82 -27.77
C GLU A 218 7.13 7.48 -27.30
N ALA A 219 6.12 6.96 -27.99
CA ALA A 219 5.54 5.66 -27.67
C ALA A 219 6.53 4.50 -27.91
N VAL A 220 7.28 4.54 -29.01
CA VAL A 220 8.32 3.55 -29.33
C VAL A 220 9.46 3.63 -28.32
N LEU A 221 9.97 4.83 -28.05
CA LEU A 221 11.04 5.06 -27.08
C LEU A 221 10.63 4.59 -25.68
N HIS A 222 9.43 4.93 -25.24
CA HIS A 222 8.88 4.51 -23.95
C HIS A 222 8.75 2.98 -23.85
N LYS A 223 8.28 2.32 -24.92
CA LYS A 223 8.22 0.85 -24.97
C LYS A 223 9.60 0.22 -24.88
N ALA A 224 10.56 0.69 -25.69
CA ALA A 224 11.93 0.19 -25.68
C ALA A 224 12.59 0.36 -24.30
N LYS A 225 12.42 1.54 -23.68
CA LYS A 225 12.89 1.83 -22.32
C LYS A 225 12.33 0.84 -21.30
N LYS A 226 11.02 0.57 -21.35
CA LYS A 226 10.35 -0.39 -20.45
C LYS A 226 10.86 -1.82 -20.65
N ASP A 227 11.02 -2.25 -21.90
CA ASP A 227 11.47 -3.61 -22.23
C ASP A 227 12.92 -3.84 -21.76
N LYS A 228 13.76 -2.81 -21.86
CA LYS A 228 15.15 -2.83 -21.38
C LYS A 228 15.30 -2.53 -19.89
N LYS A 229 14.23 -2.11 -19.21
CA LYS A 229 14.20 -1.77 -17.78
C LYS A 229 15.24 -0.71 -17.39
N VAL A 230 15.44 0.29 -18.24
CA VAL A 230 16.39 1.40 -18.02
C VAL A 230 15.68 2.70 -17.69
N VAL A 231 16.41 3.64 -17.11
CA VAL A 231 16.01 5.05 -16.95
C VAL A 231 17.01 5.95 -17.66
N PHE A 232 16.62 7.16 -18.06
CA PHE A 232 17.56 8.09 -18.66
C PHE A 232 18.28 8.90 -17.59
N ALA A 233 19.57 9.17 -17.81
CA ALA A 233 20.38 9.96 -16.88
C ALA A 233 19.78 11.37 -16.61
N GLU A 234 19.15 11.98 -17.62
CA GLU A 234 18.44 13.27 -17.47
C GLU A 234 17.30 13.22 -16.43
N GLU A 235 16.63 12.07 -16.29
CA GLU A 235 15.54 11.90 -15.33
C GLU A 235 16.06 11.82 -13.88
N ILE A 236 17.26 11.27 -13.69
CA ILE A 236 17.93 11.23 -12.38
C ILE A 236 18.36 12.64 -11.98
N GLN A 237 18.93 13.42 -12.91
CA GLN A 237 19.33 14.80 -12.66
C GLN A 237 18.13 15.71 -12.35
N ASP A 238 17.03 15.56 -13.10
CA ASP A 238 15.78 16.25 -12.81
C ASP A 238 15.19 15.87 -11.43
N ALA A 239 15.29 14.59 -11.04
CA ALA A 239 14.88 14.15 -9.71
C ALA A 239 15.73 14.76 -8.59
N LEU A 240 17.06 14.82 -8.76
CA LEU A 240 17.97 15.46 -7.80
C LEU A 240 17.70 16.95 -7.66
N PHE A 241 17.50 17.65 -8.79
CA PHE A 241 17.11 19.07 -8.79
C PHE A 241 15.80 19.29 -8.01
N LYS A 242 14.77 18.48 -8.27
CA LYS A 242 13.47 18.58 -7.56
C LYS A 242 13.60 18.33 -6.08
N LEU A 243 14.40 17.35 -5.67
CA LEU A 243 14.69 17.08 -4.25
C LEU A 243 15.43 18.25 -3.59
N LYS A 244 16.40 18.84 -4.28
CA LYS A 244 17.12 20.02 -3.80
C LYS A 244 16.17 21.20 -3.59
N ALA A 245 15.36 21.52 -4.59
CA ALA A 245 14.35 22.59 -4.50
C ALA A 245 13.37 22.36 -3.34
N ALA A 246 12.86 21.13 -3.22
CA ALA A 246 11.93 20.77 -2.15
C ALA A 246 12.58 20.84 -0.76
N GLY A 247 13.83 20.38 -0.61
CA GLY A 247 14.58 20.44 0.64
C GLY A 247 14.83 21.87 1.09
N LEU A 248 15.28 22.73 0.17
CA LEU A 248 15.45 24.16 0.44
C LEU A 248 14.13 24.80 0.86
N ASN A 249 13.03 24.46 0.19
CA ASN A 249 11.71 24.98 0.54
C ASN A 249 11.24 24.51 1.93
N GLN A 250 11.36 23.23 2.24
CA GLN A 250 10.98 22.68 3.55
C GLN A 250 11.81 23.31 4.68
N TYR A 251 13.13 23.47 4.48
CA TYR A 251 14.00 24.11 5.47
C TYR A 251 13.84 25.62 5.59
N THR A 252 13.39 26.29 4.53
CA THR A 252 12.94 27.68 4.59
C THR A 252 11.68 27.78 5.44
N GLN A 253 10.69 26.92 5.20
CA GLN A 253 9.42 26.89 5.96
C GLN A 253 9.64 26.58 7.45
N SER A 254 10.55 25.66 7.77
CA SER A 254 10.89 25.30 9.15
C SER A 254 11.86 26.29 9.81
N LYS A 255 12.25 27.37 9.12
CA LYS A 255 13.24 28.39 9.56
C LYS A 255 14.62 27.82 9.90
N LYS A 256 14.98 26.67 9.34
CA LYS A 256 16.33 26.07 9.45
C LYS A 256 17.31 26.72 8.48
N ILE A 257 16.82 27.21 7.34
CA ILE A 257 17.56 28.06 6.40
C ILE A 257 16.95 29.46 6.45
N THR A 258 17.78 30.47 6.70
CA THR A 258 17.40 31.89 6.73
C THR A 258 18.21 32.75 5.77
N ASP A 259 19.30 32.23 5.21
CA ASP A 259 20.12 32.92 4.20
C ASP A 259 19.30 33.15 2.91
N PRO A 260 19.08 34.41 2.48
CA PRO A 260 18.36 34.72 1.24
C PRO A 260 18.88 33.98 0.00
N ALA A 261 20.17 33.66 -0.06
CA ALA A 261 20.77 32.93 -1.18
C ALA A 261 20.35 31.44 -1.21
N LEU A 262 19.98 30.86 -0.08
CA LEU A 262 19.61 29.46 0.08
C LEU A 262 18.11 29.25 0.31
N THR A 263 17.37 30.31 0.63
CA THR A 263 15.92 30.20 0.86
C THR A 263 15.17 29.95 -0.44
N VAL A 264 14.13 29.11 -0.39
CA VAL A 264 13.16 28.91 -1.48
C VAL A 264 11.77 29.03 -0.88
N THR A 265 11.07 30.12 -1.19
CA THR A 265 9.72 30.38 -0.70
C THR A 265 8.70 29.43 -1.34
N ASN A 266 7.50 29.36 -0.77
CA ASN A 266 6.41 28.55 -1.35
C ASN A 266 5.98 29.07 -2.73
N GLU A 267 6.08 30.37 -2.97
CA GLU A 267 5.81 30.97 -4.28
C GLU A 267 6.85 30.53 -5.31
N GLU A 268 8.14 30.64 -4.99
CA GLU A 268 9.24 30.15 -5.84
C GLU A 268 9.12 28.64 -6.11
N TYR A 269 8.80 27.84 -5.08
CA TYR A 269 8.66 26.40 -5.23
C TYR A 269 7.45 26.00 -6.09
N ASN A 270 6.31 26.69 -5.95
CA ASN A 270 5.15 26.49 -6.79
C ASN A 270 5.42 26.91 -8.25
N LEU A 271 6.22 27.95 -8.45
CA LEU A 271 6.63 28.43 -9.77
C LEU A 271 7.42 27.36 -10.55
N LEU A 272 8.27 26.58 -9.86
CA LEU A 272 8.98 25.46 -10.48
C LEU A 272 8.03 24.39 -11.05
N GLN A 273 6.82 24.28 -10.48
CA GLN A 273 5.78 23.35 -10.93
C GLN A 273 4.83 23.97 -11.97
N SER A 274 4.91 25.29 -12.18
CA SER A 274 4.06 25.99 -13.14
C SER A 274 4.30 25.51 -14.58
N ARG A 275 3.19 25.44 -15.32
CA ARG A 275 3.11 25.14 -16.75
C ARG A 275 2.71 26.36 -17.57
N ASP A 276 2.52 27.51 -16.95
CA ASP A 276 2.19 28.76 -17.64
C ASP A 276 3.45 29.27 -18.39
N PRO A 277 3.37 29.51 -19.71
CA PRO A 277 4.49 30.10 -20.45
C PRO A 277 4.93 31.48 -19.92
N ASN A 278 4.02 32.25 -19.32
CA ASN A 278 4.33 33.58 -18.78
C ASN A 278 5.27 33.51 -17.57
N ASP A 279 5.29 32.38 -16.87
CA ASP A 279 6.15 32.15 -15.71
C ASP A 279 7.58 31.77 -16.10
N ALA A 280 7.88 31.60 -17.40
CA ALA A 280 9.14 31.02 -17.85
C ALA A 280 10.38 31.79 -17.38
N GLU A 281 10.36 33.12 -17.43
CA GLU A 281 11.48 33.97 -17.01
C GLU A 281 11.69 33.88 -15.49
N ALA A 282 10.62 34.05 -14.71
CA ALA A 282 10.68 33.96 -13.26
C ALA A 282 11.09 32.56 -12.81
N LYS A 283 10.60 31.51 -13.48
CA LYS A 283 10.98 30.12 -13.24
C LYS A 283 12.46 29.89 -13.52
N ALA A 284 12.99 30.44 -14.61
CA ALA A 284 14.41 30.32 -14.95
C ALA A 284 15.31 30.94 -13.86
N ALA A 285 14.89 32.08 -13.27
CA ALA A 285 15.60 32.69 -12.15
C ALA A 285 15.63 31.78 -10.90
N VAL A 286 14.49 31.14 -10.57
CA VAL A 286 14.44 30.18 -9.45
C VAL A 286 15.28 28.93 -9.74
N VAL A 287 15.27 28.42 -10.97
CA VAL A 287 16.11 27.29 -11.38
C VAL A 287 17.59 27.62 -11.20
N ALA A 288 18.04 28.80 -11.64
CA ALA A 288 19.41 29.25 -11.44
C ALA A 288 19.77 29.33 -9.95
N LYS A 289 18.92 29.95 -9.14
CA LYS A 289 19.09 30.04 -7.68
C LYS A 289 19.25 28.67 -7.02
N VAL A 290 18.39 27.70 -7.35
CA VAL A 290 18.47 26.33 -6.80
C VAL A 290 19.72 25.62 -7.29
N ASN A 291 20.11 25.79 -8.55
CA ASN A 291 21.34 25.21 -9.10
C ASN A 291 22.57 25.76 -8.39
N ASP A 292 22.64 27.08 -8.12
CA ASP A 292 23.79 27.73 -7.50
C ASP A 292 23.89 27.46 -5.99
N ALA A 293 22.79 27.14 -5.31
CA ALA A 293 22.77 26.84 -3.89
C ALA A 293 23.76 25.70 -3.54
N ARG A 294 24.66 25.92 -2.58
CA ARG A 294 25.59 24.91 -2.06
C ARG A 294 25.42 24.82 -0.55
N ILE A 295 25.00 23.66 -0.06
CA ILE A 295 24.83 23.40 1.37
C ILE A 295 25.89 22.40 1.80
N THR A 296 26.92 22.88 2.50
CA THR A 296 27.99 22.04 3.07
C THR A 296 27.72 21.69 4.54
N ASP A 297 26.79 22.37 5.19
CA ASP A 297 26.41 22.12 6.58
C ASP A 297 25.66 20.79 6.70
N THR A 298 26.32 19.81 7.30
CA THR A 298 25.76 18.47 7.52
C THR A 298 24.55 18.46 8.46
N SER A 299 24.36 19.48 9.30
CA SER A 299 23.17 19.60 10.15
C SER A 299 21.90 19.94 9.35
N LEU A 300 22.09 20.50 8.16
CA LEU A 300 21.07 20.80 7.16
C LEU A 300 21.11 19.78 6.02
N ASP A 301 21.54 18.55 6.29
CA ASP A 301 21.70 17.47 5.30
C ASP A 301 22.71 17.79 4.18
N GLY A 302 23.50 18.85 4.30
CA GLY A 302 24.55 19.22 3.35
C GLY A 302 25.70 18.20 3.25
N GLY A 303 26.59 18.43 2.29
CA GLY A 303 27.76 17.59 2.09
C GLY A 303 28.76 18.16 1.09
N ALA A 304 29.84 17.41 0.84
CA ALA A 304 30.92 17.82 -0.05
C ALA A 304 30.54 17.74 -1.54
N ASP A 305 29.73 16.75 -1.92
CA ASP A 305 29.27 16.56 -3.28
C ASP A 305 28.08 17.49 -3.60
N GLU A 306 27.95 17.90 -4.87
CA GLU A 306 26.87 18.80 -5.32
C GLU A 306 25.46 18.23 -5.04
N ASP A 307 25.31 16.91 -5.17
CA ASP A 307 24.06 16.20 -4.97
C ASP A 307 23.81 15.78 -3.51
N ALA A 308 24.79 15.99 -2.62
CA ALA A 308 24.74 15.44 -1.25
C ALA A 308 23.49 15.94 -0.51
N PHE A 309 23.20 17.24 -0.60
CA PHE A 309 22.01 17.82 0.02
C PHE A 309 20.72 17.15 -0.46
N ALA A 310 20.53 17.01 -1.78
CA ALA A 310 19.32 16.42 -2.36
C ALA A 310 19.12 14.97 -1.89
N ARG A 311 20.20 14.19 -1.88
CA ARG A 311 20.18 12.78 -1.49
C ARG A 311 19.94 12.59 0.01
N ASN A 312 20.64 13.36 0.84
CA ASN A 312 20.51 13.29 2.29
C ASN A 312 19.13 13.78 2.76
N PHE A 313 18.65 14.91 2.22
CA PHE A 313 17.30 15.39 2.46
C PHE A 313 16.25 14.35 2.05
N GLY A 314 16.36 13.82 0.82
CA GLY A 314 15.45 12.79 0.33
C GLY A 314 15.45 11.54 1.22
N LYS A 315 16.62 11.11 1.71
CA LYS A 315 16.76 10.00 2.65
C LYS A 315 16.06 10.30 3.98
N ARG A 316 16.32 11.47 4.58
CA ARG A 316 15.71 11.87 5.85
C ARG A 316 14.18 11.99 5.75
N TYR A 317 13.69 12.57 4.66
CA TYR A 317 12.26 12.75 4.43
C TYR A 317 11.58 11.40 4.13
N VAL A 318 12.09 10.66 3.15
CA VAL A 318 11.39 9.49 2.58
C VAL A 318 11.79 8.20 3.29
N ASN A 319 13.09 7.91 3.38
CA ASN A 319 13.57 6.66 3.96
C ASN A 319 13.45 6.64 5.49
N GLU A 320 13.66 7.75 6.18
CA GLU A 320 13.62 7.78 7.65
C GLU A 320 12.23 8.16 8.18
N SER A 321 11.67 9.28 7.71
CA SER A 321 10.39 9.80 8.26
C SER A 321 9.17 9.11 7.64
N LEU A 322 9.04 9.15 6.31
CA LEU A 322 7.85 8.64 5.62
C LEU A 322 7.75 7.11 5.65
N SER A 323 8.87 6.39 5.57
CA SER A 323 8.84 4.93 5.72
C SER A 323 8.38 4.49 7.12
N SER A 324 8.72 5.27 8.15
CA SER A 324 8.27 5.04 9.53
C SER A 324 6.76 5.26 9.67
N SER A 325 6.21 6.28 9.01
CA SER A 325 4.75 6.51 9.00
C SER A 325 4.00 5.36 8.31
N TYR A 326 4.58 4.76 7.28
CA TYR A 326 4.03 3.55 6.67
C TYR A 326 4.03 2.35 7.63
N SER A 327 5.11 2.13 8.38
CA SER A 327 5.13 1.11 9.46
C SER A 327 4.00 1.35 10.48
N LEU A 328 3.80 2.59 10.92
CA LEU A 328 2.72 2.91 11.86
C LEU A 328 1.32 2.67 11.28
N ALA A 329 1.11 2.91 9.99
CA ALA A 329 -0.13 2.59 9.32
C ALA A 329 -0.42 1.08 9.27
N PHE A 330 0.59 0.22 9.17
CA PHE A 330 0.41 -1.23 9.39
C PHE A 330 0.03 -1.55 10.85
N GLY A 331 0.52 -0.77 11.82
CA GLY A 331 0.09 -0.83 13.21
C GLY A 331 -1.40 -0.51 13.38
N VAL A 332 -1.93 0.45 12.63
CA VAL A 332 -3.37 0.73 12.60
C VAL A 332 -4.17 -0.42 11.98
N ALA A 333 -3.65 -1.08 10.94
CA ALA A 333 -4.25 -2.31 10.42
C ALA A 333 -4.31 -3.41 11.50
N CYS A 334 -3.27 -3.53 12.34
CA CYS A 334 -3.26 -4.46 13.49
C CYS A 334 -4.38 -4.14 14.49
N ILE A 335 -4.55 -2.87 14.86
CA ILE A 335 -5.62 -2.44 15.78
C ILE A 335 -6.99 -2.81 15.21
N SER A 336 -7.20 -2.57 13.91
CA SER A 336 -8.45 -2.93 13.24
C SER A 336 -8.71 -4.45 13.26
N LEU A 337 -7.68 -5.27 13.09
CA LEU A 337 -7.81 -6.72 13.23
C LEU A 337 -8.09 -7.15 14.66
N ILE A 338 -7.46 -6.54 15.67
CA ILE A 338 -7.76 -6.83 17.09
C ILE A 338 -9.24 -6.57 17.35
N LEU A 339 -9.75 -5.41 16.93
CA LEU A 339 -11.18 -5.08 17.06
C LEU A 339 -12.06 -6.11 16.34
N SER A 340 -11.66 -6.52 15.13
CA SER A 340 -12.37 -7.55 14.36
C SER A 340 -12.42 -8.89 15.08
N ILE A 341 -11.30 -9.33 15.67
CA ILE A 341 -11.19 -10.56 16.48
C ILE A 341 -12.08 -10.45 17.72
N LEU A 342 -12.02 -9.33 18.44
CA LEU A 342 -12.82 -9.10 19.64
C LEU A 342 -14.32 -9.16 19.33
N ILE A 343 -14.77 -8.46 18.28
CA ILE A 343 -16.16 -8.52 17.81
C ILE A 343 -16.55 -9.96 17.46
N PHE A 344 -15.69 -10.66 16.72
CA PHE A 344 -15.96 -12.03 16.28
C PHE A 344 -16.11 -13.00 17.45
N LEU A 345 -15.25 -12.89 18.47
CA LEU A 345 -15.23 -13.77 19.65
C LEU A 345 -16.31 -13.43 20.67
N LEU A 346 -16.46 -12.15 21.04
CA LEU A 346 -17.43 -11.71 22.05
C LEU A 346 -18.87 -12.03 21.63
N PHE A 347 -19.16 -11.90 20.34
CA PHE A 347 -20.49 -12.18 19.79
C PHE A 347 -20.60 -13.56 19.14
N ARG A 348 -19.72 -14.51 19.50
CA ARG A 348 -19.75 -15.88 18.97
C ARG A 348 -21.11 -16.56 19.11
N GLY A 349 -21.85 -16.29 20.18
CA GLY A 349 -23.20 -16.81 20.40
C GLY A 349 -24.21 -16.45 19.29
N THR A 350 -23.96 -15.38 18.52
CA THR A 350 -24.86 -14.89 17.47
C THR A 350 -24.76 -15.65 16.14
N TRP A 351 -23.68 -16.40 15.93
CA TRP A 351 -23.40 -17.10 14.67
C TRP A 351 -22.95 -18.56 14.83
N LYS A 352 -22.54 -19.00 16.04
CA LYS A 352 -22.06 -20.36 16.30
C LYS A 352 -23.03 -21.46 15.86
N GLY A 353 -24.34 -21.21 15.92
CA GLY A 353 -25.36 -22.19 15.48
C GLY A 353 -25.29 -22.53 13.99
N SER A 354 -24.79 -21.61 13.17
CA SER A 354 -24.63 -21.77 11.71
C SER A 354 -23.25 -22.33 11.33
N ASP A 355 -22.30 -22.38 12.27
CA ASP A 355 -20.94 -22.89 12.08
C ASP A 355 -20.88 -24.43 12.25
N LYS A 356 -21.69 -25.14 11.46
CA LYS A 356 -21.65 -26.61 11.38
C LYS A 356 -20.98 -27.06 10.08
N THR A 357 -20.03 -27.98 10.20
CA THR A 357 -19.42 -28.68 9.06
C THR A 357 -20.43 -29.61 8.39
N GLN A 358 -20.20 -29.98 7.13
CA GLN A 358 -21.06 -30.96 6.44
C GLN A 358 -21.08 -32.30 7.18
N LYS A 359 -19.92 -32.75 7.67
CA LYS A 359 -19.79 -33.97 8.47
C LYS A 359 -20.66 -33.93 9.73
N GLN A 360 -20.63 -32.84 10.48
CA GLN A 360 -21.46 -32.66 11.68
C GLN A 360 -22.97 -32.62 11.34
N LYS A 361 -23.35 -31.96 10.25
CA LYS A 361 -24.74 -31.98 9.77
C LYS A 361 -25.18 -33.42 9.41
N LEU A 362 -24.30 -34.20 8.78
CA LEU A 362 -24.56 -35.58 8.41
C LEU A 362 -24.70 -36.49 9.65
N GLU A 363 -23.84 -36.33 10.65
CA GLU A 363 -23.89 -37.06 11.92
C GLU A 363 -25.16 -36.73 12.73
N GLU A 364 -25.54 -35.45 12.81
CA GLU A 364 -26.80 -35.02 13.45
C GLU A 364 -28.02 -35.57 12.71
N SER A 365 -27.99 -35.58 11.36
CA SER A 365 -29.10 -36.08 10.55
C SER A 365 -29.23 -37.60 10.67
N LYS A 366 -28.12 -38.34 10.67
CA LYS A 366 -28.07 -39.77 11.00
C LYS A 366 -28.61 -40.05 12.40
N SER A 367 -28.28 -39.20 13.37
CA SER A 367 -28.77 -39.31 14.75
C SER A 367 -30.27 -38.96 14.88
N ALA A 368 -30.79 -38.12 13.99
CA ALA A 368 -32.19 -37.69 13.94
C ALA A 368 -33.08 -38.56 13.01
N GLY A 369 -32.50 -39.60 12.38
CA GLY A 369 -33.23 -40.47 11.43
C GLY A 369 -33.57 -39.81 10.09
N ILE A 370 -32.89 -38.72 9.72
CA ILE A 370 -33.11 -37.99 8.47
C ILE A 370 -31.98 -38.35 7.49
N GLU A 371 -32.31 -38.98 6.38
CA GLU A 371 -31.36 -39.35 5.34
C GLU A 371 -31.05 -38.12 4.45
N ILE A 372 -29.88 -37.51 4.62
CA ILE A 372 -29.40 -36.47 3.71
C ILE A 372 -28.53 -37.11 2.64
N LYS A 373 -29.02 -37.12 1.40
CA LYS A 373 -28.27 -37.59 0.22
C LYS A 373 -27.11 -36.63 -0.05
N GLU A 374 -25.88 -37.14 -0.16
CA GLU A 374 -24.76 -36.36 -0.70
C GLU A 374 -25.12 -35.95 -2.14
N MET A 375 -25.06 -34.65 -2.43
CA MET A 375 -25.06 -34.21 -3.82
C MET A 375 -23.69 -34.53 -4.42
N PRO A 376 -23.65 -35.11 -5.63
CA PRO A 376 -22.42 -35.55 -6.29
C PRO A 376 -21.43 -34.43 -6.56
#